data_AF-X0ZY05-F1
#
_entry.id   AF-X0ZY05-F1
#
_cell.length_a   1.000
_cell.length_b   1.000
_cell.length_c   1.000
_cell.angle_alpha   90.00
_cell.angle_beta   90.00
_cell.angle_gamma   90.00
#
_symmetry.space_group_name_H-M   'P 1'
#
loop_
_entity.id
_entity.type
_entity.pdbx_description
1 polymer ?
#
loop_
_entity_poly.entity_id
_entity_poly.type
_entity_poly.pdbx_seq_one_letter_code
_entity_poly.pdbx_strand_id
1 'polypeptide(L)'
;SDFVNVVKREGFAVKEVRYHVRDPQNPNGVLDPLFVGAAGTFASMKLFCTTTAYENIEDVGIASPDVISLLEMTSTQTIDATTGTPVAFQNQWVHFGTPDLHPDGYNVVSDLLIGIGASVVSSAVNQTLEIDIMIIGEPVKLNEADMTEMLTQGQDL
;
A
#
# COMPACT_ATOMS: atom_id res chain seq x y z
N SER A 1 10.89 14.51 -13.92
CA SER A 1 9.43 14.49 -13.68
C SER A 1 8.82 15.74 -14.29
N ASP A 2 7.89 15.61 -15.23
CA ASP A 2 7.21 16.76 -15.89
C ASP A 2 6.28 17.56 -14.94
N PHE A 3 6.07 17.07 -13.72
CA PHE A 3 5.16 17.65 -12.72
C PHE A 3 5.86 18.45 -11.62
N VAL A 4 7.20 18.55 -11.67
CA VAL A 4 7.99 19.28 -10.69
C VAL A 4 8.86 20.30 -11.41
N ASN A 5 8.51 21.58 -11.30
CA ASN A 5 9.25 22.66 -11.93
C ASN A 5 9.78 23.63 -10.87
N VAL A 6 11.06 23.46 -10.53
CA VAL A 6 11.78 24.29 -9.54
C VAL A 6 11.81 25.77 -9.95
N VAL A 7 11.81 26.08 -11.25
CA VAL A 7 11.83 27.46 -11.76
C VAL A 7 10.46 28.12 -11.63
N LYS A 8 9.37 27.35 -11.69
CA LYS A 8 7.98 27.84 -11.59
C LYS A 8 7.33 27.65 -10.22
N ARG A 9 7.99 26.95 -9.28
CA ARG A 9 7.46 26.58 -7.95
C ARG A 9 6.18 25.74 -8.04
N GLU A 10 6.09 24.89 -9.05
CA GLU A 10 4.95 23.98 -9.27
C GLU A 10 5.34 22.57 -8.86
N GLY A 11 4.51 21.95 -8.04
CA GLY A 11 4.65 20.57 -7.59
C GLY A 11 3.33 19.80 -7.69
N PHE A 12 3.35 18.54 -7.28
CA PHE A 12 2.18 17.68 -7.28
C PHE A 12 1.91 17.19 -5.86
N ALA A 13 0.70 17.43 -5.35
CA ALA A 13 0.26 16.88 -4.07
C ALA A 13 -0.60 15.65 -4.32
N VAL A 14 -0.21 14.50 -3.77
CA VAL A 14 -1.06 13.31 -3.72
C VAL A 14 -2.14 13.55 -2.68
N LYS A 15 -3.39 13.50 -3.11
CA LYS A 15 -4.57 13.63 -2.24
C LYS A 15 -5.11 12.28 -1.84
N GLU A 16 -4.93 11.27 -2.68
CA GLU A 16 -5.46 9.93 -2.42
C GLU A 16 -4.66 8.88 -3.18
N VAL A 17 -4.38 7.77 -2.50
CA VAL A 17 -3.94 6.53 -3.11
C VAL A 17 -4.97 5.46 -2.77
N ARG A 18 -5.41 4.71 -3.78
CA ARG A 18 -6.31 3.57 -3.62
C ARG A 18 -5.68 2.34 -4.24
N TYR A 19 -5.94 1.21 -3.59
CA TYR A 19 -5.47 -0.10 -4.00
C TYR A 19 -6.66 -1.01 -4.25
N HIS A 20 -6.54 -1.85 -5.27
CA HIS A 20 -7.47 -2.95 -5.49
C HIS A 20 -6.66 -4.19 -5.88
N VAL A 21 -6.70 -5.19 -5.01
CA VAL A 21 -6.09 -6.49 -5.28
C VAL A 21 -7.12 -7.36 -5.99
N ARG A 22 -6.79 -7.81 -7.19
CA ARG A 22 -7.64 -8.63 -8.06
C ARG A 22 -7.06 -10.01 -8.27
N ASP A 23 -7.95 -10.97 -8.42
CA ASP A 23 -7.62 -12.33 -8.85
C ASP A 23 -8.23 -12.58 -10.24
N PRO A 24 -7.41 -12.55 -11.31
CA PRO A 24 -7.91 -12.75 -12.68
C PRO A 24 -8.36 -14.20 -12.95
N GLN A 25 -8.05 -15.17 -12.08
CA GLN A 25 -8.58 -16.53 -12.20
C GLN A 25 -10.04 -16.62 -11.75
N ASN A 26 -10.49 -15.70 -10.89
CA ASN A 26 -11.89 -15.60 -10.51
C ASN A 26 -12.71 -14.88 -11.60
N PRO A 27 -13.87 -15.40 -12.01
CA PRO A 27 -14.67 -14.83 -13.12
C PRO A 27 -15.10 -13.37 -12.93
N ASN A 28 -15.18 -12.89 -11.69
CA ASN A 28 -15.51 -11.52 -11.34
C ASN A 28 -14.28 -10.67 -10.94
N GLY A 29 -13.07 -11.23 -11.02
CA GLY A 29 -11.82 -10.56 -10.65
C GLY A 29 -11.63 -10.35 -9.14
N VAL A 30 -12.57 -10.80 -8.31
CA VAL A 30 -12.55 -10.55 -6.86
C VAL A 30 -11.62 -11.55 -6.19
N LEU A 31 -10.70 -11.02 -5.38
CA LEU A 31 -9.80 -11.82 -4.57
C LEU A 31 -10.56 -12.60 -3.49
N ASP A 32 -10.21 -13.87 -3.28
CA ASP A 32 -10.69 -14.62 -2.12
C ASP A 32 -10.15 -13.97 -0.83
N PRO A 33 -11.02 -13.49 0.09
CA PRO A 33 -10.57 -12.87 1.32
C PRO A 33 -9.88 -13.83 2.29
N LEU A 34 -9.99 -15.16 2.07
CA LEU A 34 -9.21 -16.18 2.76
C LEU A 34 -7.89 -16.42 2.02
N PHE A 35 -6.81 -15.83 2.52
CA PHE A 35 -5.46 -16.07 1.99
C PHE A 35 -4.85 -17.42 2.40
N VAL A 36 -5.55 -18.18 3.25
CA VAL A 36 -5.05 -19.37 3.93
C VAL A 36 -5.64 -20.66 3.39
N GLY A 37 -4.81 -21.70 3.30
CA GLY A 37 -5.20 -23.06 2.95
C GLY A 37 -5.24 -24.05 4.12
N ALA A 38 -4.77 -23.65 5.32
CA ALA A 38 -4.76 -24.48 6.53
C ALA A 38 -5.21 -23.70 7.79
N ALA A 39 -5.62 -24.41 8.85
CA ALA A 39 -6.06 -23.79 10.10
C ALA A 39 -4.96 -23.21 10.96
N GLY A 40 -5.35 -22.23 11.78
CA GLY A 40 -4.48 -21.55 12.74
C GLY A 40 -3.37 -20.75 12.08
N THR A 41 -3.35 -20.70 10.75
CA THR A 41 -2.36 -20.01 9.98
C THR A 41 -2.83 -18.57 9.80
N PHE A 42 -1.98 -17.61 10.18
CA PHE A 42 -2.21 -16.20 9.89
C PHE A 42 -1.56 -15.87 8.55
N ALA A 43 -2.36 -15.42 7.60
CA ALA A 43 -1.86 -14.89 6.34
C ALA A 43 -2.12 -13.40 6.27
N SER A 44 -1.18 -12.68 5.67
CA SER A 44 -1.26 -11.24 5.54
C SER A 44 -0.72 -10.76 4.20
N MET A 45 -1.26 -9.63 3.76
CA MET A 45 -0.73 -8.85 2.67
C MET A 45 -0.69 -7.39 3.11
N LYS A 46 0.42 -6.72 2.78
CA LYS A 46 0.67 -5.33 3.09
C LYS A 46 1.05 -4.61 1.80
N LEU A 47 0.37 -3.52 1.50
CA LEU A 47 0.67 -2.64 0.37
C LEU A 47 0.85 -1.23 0.91
N PHE A 48 1.83 -0.51 0.41
CA PHE A 48 2.05 0.87 0.84
C PHE A 48 2.66 1.71 -0.28
N CYS A 49 2.48 3.02 -0.15
CA CYS A 49 3.06 4.02 -1.03
C CYS A 49 4.00 4.90 -0.20
N THR A 50 5.24 5.06 -0.64
CA THR A 50 6.26 5.89 0.02
C THR A 50 7.03 6.72 -1.00
N THR A 51 7.72 7.76 -0.55
CA THR A 51 8.76 8.47 -1.34
C THR A 51 10.17 8.00 -0.99
N THR A 52 10.32 7.26 0.11
CA THR A 52 11.59 6.69 0.58
C THR A 52 11.57 5.16 0.49
N ALA A 53 12.69 4.58 0.05
CA ALA A 53 12.84 3.13 -0.04
C ALA A 53 13.19 2.54 1.34
N TYR A 54 12.45 1.52 1.75
CA TYR A 54 12.71 0.79 2.98
C TYR A 54 13.41 -0.54 2.67
N GLU A 55 14.43 -0.89 3.47
CA GLU A 55 15.13 -2.17 3.34
C GLU A 55 14.23 -3.33 3.77
N ASN A 56 13.54 -3.19 4.91
CA ASN A 56 12.64 -4.20 5.42
C ASN A 56 11.20 -3.68 5.51
N ILE A 57 10.25 -4.53 5.13
CA ILE A 57 8.83 -4.20 5.14
C ILE A 57 8.21 -4.10 6.54
N GLU A 58 8.87 -4.69 7.55
CA GLU A 58 8.46 -4.62 8.95
C GLU A 58 8.66 -3.22 9.55
N ASP A 59 9.60 -2.44 8.99
CA ASP A 59 9.90 -1.08 9.44
C ASP A 59 8.90 -0.03 8.92
N VAL A 60 8.04 -0.42 7.98
CA VAL A 60 7.07 0.48 7.34
C VAL A 60 5.78 0.50 8.15
N GLY A 61 5.55 1.54 8.94
CA GLY A 61 4.32 1.78 9.68
C GLY A 61 3.66 3.09 9.26
N ILE A 62 2.44 3.33 9.72
CA ILE A 62 1.69 4.58 9.44
C ILE A 62 2.38 5.85 9.97
N ALA A 63 3.32 5.70 10.90
CA ALA A 63 4.11 6.80 11.47
C ALA A 63 5.57 6.76 10.99
N SER A 64 5.93 5.83 10.12
CA SER A 64 7.27 5.80 9.53
C SER A 64 7.42 6.98 8.56
N PRO A 65 8.63 7.55 8.41
CA PRO A 65 8.87 8.67 7.51
C PRO A 65 8.34 8.39 6.10
N ASP A 66 7.79 9.42 5.45
CA ASP A 66 7.51 9.37 4.02
C ASP A 66 6.51 8.29 3.57
N VAL A 67 5.69 7.75 4.49
CA VAL A 67 4.59 6.84 4.18
C VAL A 67 3.33 7.63 3.83
N ILE A 68 2.86 7.49 2.58
CA ILE A 68 1.71 8.23 2.03
C ILE A 68 0.39 7.50 2.26
N SER A 69 0.40 6.17 2.17
CA SER A 69 -0.77 5.32 2.38
C SER A 69 -0.34 3.88 2.67
N LEU A 70 -1.18 3.15 3.39
CA LEU A 70 -0.89 1.78 3.82
C LEU A 70 -2.18 0.95 3.90
N LEU A 71 -2.21 -0.16 3.18
CA LEU A 71 -3.26 -1.17 3.19
C LEU A 71 -2.73 -2.45 3.82
N GLU A 72 -3.43 -2.95 4.83
CA GLU A 72 -3.23 -4.26 5.42
C GLU A 72 -4.47 -5.13 5.25
N MET A 73 -4.25 -6.32 4.69
CA MET A 73 -5.26 -7.36 4.56
C MET A 73 -4.77 -8.58 5.32
N THR A 74 -5.53 -9.05 6.29
CA THR A 74 -5.15 -10.21 7.12
C THR A 74 -6.28 -11.22 7.16
N SER A 75 -5.94 -12.49 7.13
CA SER A 75 -6.90 -13.59 7.26
C SER A 75 -6.36 -14.69 8.16
N THR A 76 -7.27 -15.31 8.89
CA THR A 76 -7.01 -16.55 9.62
C THR A 76 -8.25 -17.42 9.55
N GLN A 77 -8.05 -18.74 9.53
CA GLN A 77 -9.14 -19.70 9.57
C GLN A 77 -8.91 -20.71 10.69
N THR A 78 -10.01 -21.19 11.26
CA THR A 78 -10.03 -22.30 12.19
C THR A 78 -10.67 -23.49 11.48
N ILE A 79 -10.02 -24.65 11.52
CA ILE A 79 -10.60 -25.92 11.06
C ILE A 79 -10.98 -26.77 12.28
N ASP A 80 -12.03 -27.54 12.12
CA ASP A 80 -12.38 -28.60 13.05
C ASP A 80 -11.29 -29.67 13.04
N ALA A 81 -10.73 -29.98 14.22
CA ALA A 81 -9.62 -30.91 14.36
C ALA A 81 -9.99 -32.38 14.04
N THR A 82 -11.28 -32.72 14.02
CA THR A 82 -11.78 -34.08 13.76
C THR A 82 -12.12 -34.30 12.30
N THR A 83 -12.72 -33.31 11.64
CA THR A 83 -13.19 -33.40 10.24
C THR A 83 -12.27 -32.70 9.25
N GLY A 84 -11.34 -31.85 9.72
CA GLY A 84 -10.46 -31.04 8.87
C GLY A 84 -11.20 -29.93 8.11
N THR A 85 -12.49 -29.70 8.40
CA THR A 85 -13.32 -28.73 7.68
C THR A 85 -13.19 -27.33 8.31
N PRO A 86 -13.11 -26.24 7.52
CA PRO A 86 -13.19 -24.88 8.06
C PRO A 86 -14.49 -24.66 8.84
N VAL A 87 -14.38 -24.15 10.07
CA VAL A 87 -15.53 -23.89 10.97
C VAL A 87 -15.70 -22.41 11.30
N ALA A 88 -14.63 -21.62 11.22
CA ALA A 88 -14.67 -20.19 11.41
C ALA A 88 -13.51 -19.52 10.65
N PHE A 89 -13.69 -18.26 10.30
CA PHE A 89 -12.63 -17.43 9.74
C PHE A 89 -12.76 -16.01 10.26
N GLN A 90 -11.64 -15.30 10.23
CA GLN A 90 -11.59 -13.88 10.51
C GLN A 90 -10.73 -13.22 9.44
N ASN A 91 -11.33 -12.26 8.75
CA ASN A 91 -10.67 -11.42 7.77
C ASN A 91 -10.76 -9.97 8.22
N GLN A 92 -9.68 -9.22 8.02
CA GLN A 92 -9.63 -7.80 8.30
C GLN A 92 -8.98 -7.10 7.13
N TRP A 93 -9.62 -6.00 6.71
CA TRP A 93 -9.11 -5.09 5.70
C TRP A 93 -9.03 -3.72 6.36
N VAL A 94 -7.82 -3.20 6.50
CA VAL A 94 -7.58 -1.85 7.04
C VAL A 94 -6.81 -1.06 6.01
N HIS A 95 -7.37 0.07 5.60
CA HIS A 95 -6.69 0.98 4.71
C HIS A 95 -6.56 2.33 5.41
N PHE A 96 -5.31 2.76 5.57
CA PHE A 96 -4.93 4.12 5.94
C PHE A 96 -4.59 4.86 4.65
N GLY A 97 -5.57 5.57 4.12
CA GLY A 97 -5.39 6.34 2.90
C GLY A 97 -4.61 7.63 3.16
N THR A 98 -4.22 8.29 2.08
CA THR A 98 -3.60 9.63 2.17
C THR A 98 -4.44 10.63 2.96
N PRO A 99 -5.78 10.69 2.86
CA PRO A 99 -6.58 11.59 3.69
C PRO A 99 -6.51 11.30 5.19
N ASP A 100 -6.18 10.06 5.58
CA ASP A 100 -6.08 9.66 6.99
C ASP A 100 -4.72 10.04 7.59
N LEU A 101 -3.64 9.94 6.79
CA LEU A 101 -2.27 10.20 7.22
C LEU A 101 -1.81 11.63 6.94
N HIS A 102 -2.25 12.20 5.83
CA HIS A 102 -1.90 13.53 5.29
C HIS A 102 -3.16 14.26 4.83
N PRO A 103 -4.00 14.79 5.75
CA PRO A 103 -5.30 15.37 5.40
C PRO A 103 -5.23 16.49 4.34
N ASP A 104 -4.16 17.28 4.38
CA ASP A 104 -3.92 18.39 3.45
C ASP A 104 -3.32 17.93 2.10
N GLY A 105 -3.00 16.64 1.97
CA GLY A 105 -2.27 16.06 0.84
C GLY A 105 -0.78 15.93 1.14
N TYR A 106 -0.12 15.00 0.46
CA TYR A 106 1.32 14.80 0.55
C TYR A 106 2.01 15.41 -0.66
N ASN A 107 2.85 16.41 -0.44
CA ASN A 107 3.62 17.05 -1.51
C ASN A 107 4.70 16.08 -2.00
N VAL A 108 4.58 15.65 -3.25
CA VAL A 108 5.53 14.71 -3.85
C VAL A 108 6.61 15.49 -4.59
N VAL A 109 7.84 15.16 -4.22
CA VAL A 109 9.05 15.73 -4.80
C VAL A 109 9.76 14.71 -5.69
N SER A 110 9.84 13.48 -5.19
CA SER A 110 10.56 12.37 -5.76
C SER A 110 9.59 11.37 -6.39
N ASP A 111 10.13 10.24 -6.86
CA ASP A 111 9.32 9.16 -7.40
C ASP A 111 8.45 8.53 -6.29
N LEU A 112 7.25 8.10 -6.67
CA LEU A 112 6.39 7.30 -5.81
C LEU A 112 6.83 5.84 -5.88
N LEU A 113 7.10 5.25 -4.72
CA LEU A 113 7.49 3.87 -4.56
C LEU A 113 6.32 3.08 -4.00
N ILE A 114 6.03 1.93 -4.62
CA ILE A 114 5.00 1.01 -4.15
C ILE A 114 5.68 -0.22 -3.56
N GLY A 115 5.46 -0.44 -2.27
CA GLY A 115 5.90 -1.64 -1.59
C GLY A 115 4.77 -2.64 -1.42
N ILE A 116 5.09 -3.92 -1.64
CA ILE A 116 4.14 -5.04 -1.50
C ILE A 116 4.82 -6.16 -0.71
N GLY A 117 4.15 -6.66 0.31
CA GLY A 117 4.55 -7.82 1.10
C GLY A 117 3.41 -8.79 1.26
N ALA A 118 3.71 -10.08 1.18
CA ALA A 118 2.76 -11.15 1.41
C ALA A 118 3.39 -12.22 2.31
N SER A 119 2.62 -12.73 3.26
CA SER A 119 3.03 -13.81 4.15
C SER A 119 1.93 -14.86 4.19
N VAL A 120 2.32 -16.11 3.92
CA VAL A 120 1.46 -17.30 4.00
C VAL A 120 0.18 -17.25 3.13
N VAL A 121 0.23 -16.51 2.02
CA VAL A 121 -0.85 -16.43 1.00
C VAL A 121 -0.89 -17.72 0.18
N SER A 122 -1.35 -18.77 0.82
CA SER A 122 -1.35 -20.15 0.31
C SER A 122 -2.51 -20.46 -0.65
N SER A 123 -3.61 -19.69 -0.59
CA SER A 123 -4.75 -19.87 -1.51
C SER A 123 -4.44 -19.43 -2.95
N ALA A 124 -3.48 -18.54 -3.14
CA ALA A 124 -3.03 -18.03 -4.45
C ALA A 124 -1.69 -18.65 -4.92
N VAL A 125 -1.33 -19.84 -4.42
CA VAL A 125 -0.08 -20.51 -4.81
C VAL A 125 -0.06 -20.80 -6.31
N ASN A 126 1.03 -20.43 -6.98
CA ASN A 126 1.20 -20.54 -8.43
C ASN A 126 0.16 -19.74 -9.25
N GLN A 127 -0.48 -18.75 -8.64
CA GLN A 127 -1.38 -17.81 -9.31
C GLN A 127 -0.73 -16.43 -9.36
N THR A 128 -1.12 -15.65 -10.36
CA THR A 128 -0.73 -14.24 -10.45
C THR A 128 -1.91 -13.40 -9.98
N LEU A 129 -1.72 -12.69 -8.88
CA LEU A 129 -2.64 -11.65 -8.44
C LEU A 129 -2.27 -10.33 -9.11
N GLU A 130 -3.27 -9.53 -9.43
CA GLU A 130 -3.09 -8.20 -10.02
C GLU A 130 -3.35 -7.13 -8.95
N ILE A 131 -2.59 -6.04 -8.99
CA ILE A 131 -2.77 -4.91 -8.08
C ILE A 131 -3.00 -3.66 -8.93
N ASP A 132 -4.22 -3.14 -8.88
CA ASP A 132 -4.50 -1.83 -9.43
C ASP A 132 -4.19 -0.75 -8.39
N ILE A 133 -3.56 0.32 -8.85
CA ILE A 133 -3.17 1.45 -8.03
C ILE A 133 -3.71 2.70 -8.70
N MET A 134 -4.56 3.44 -7.98
CA MET A 134 -5.07 4.72 -8.40
C MET A 134 -4.45 5.81 -7.53
N ILE A 135 -3.81 6.78 -8.18
CA ILE A 135 -3.24 7.95 -7.53
C ILE A 135 -4.04 9.15 -8.00
N ILE A 136 -4.62 9.88 -7.05
CA ILE A 136 -5.34 11.12 -7.28
C ILE A 136 -4.53 12.23 -6.61
N GLY A 137 -4.24 13.28 -7.35
CA GLY A 137 -3.56 14.45 -6.83
C GLY A 137 -3.89 15.70 -7.61
N GLU A 138 -3.34 16.80 -7.13
CA GLU A 138 -3.54 18.12 -7.71
C GLU A 138 -2.22 18.88 -7.86
N PRO A 139 -2.10 19.76 -8.85
CA PRO A 139 -0.96 20.65 -8.95
C PRO A 139 -1.01 21.68 -7.82
N VAL A 140 0.09 21.84 -7.10
CA VAL A 140 0.23 22.78 -5.99
C VAL A 140 1.36 23.76 -6.23
N LYS A 141 1.22 24.96 -5.66
CA LYS A 141 2.33 25.91 -5.57
C LYS A 141 3.12 25.62 -4.31
N LEU A 142 4.42 25.42 -4.48
CA LEU A 142 5.33 25.07 -3.39
C LEU A 142 5.95 26.33 -2.79
N ASN A 143 6.13 26.31 -1.47
CA ASN A 143 6.80 27.38 -0.75
C ASN A 143 8.33 27.13 -0.70
N GLU A 144 9.12 28.08 -0.19
CA GLU A 144 10.59 27.96 -0.15
C GLU A 144 11.09 26.89 0.84
N ALA A 145 10.33 26.58 1.89
CA ALA A 145 10.65 25.51 2.82
C ALA A 145 10.44 24.14 2.15
N ASP A 146 9.29 23.96 1.46
CA ASP A 146 9.01 22.77 0.66
C ASP A 146 10.11 22.59 -0.40
N MET A 147 10.52 23.66 -1.09
CA MET A 147 11.63 23.60 -2.05
C MET A 147 12.97 23.18 -1.43
N THR A 148 13.21 23.52 -0.15
CA THR A 148 14.45 23.14 0.53
C THR A 148 14.42 21.66 0.92
N GLU A 149 13.27 21.18 1.39
CA GLU A 149 13.00 19.76 1.60
C GLU A 149 13.10 18.98 0.27
N MET A 150 12.62 19.57 -0.81
CA MET A 150 12.70 18.96 -2.14
C MET A 150 14.14 18.75 -2.61
N LEU A 151 14.98 19.76 -2.41
CA LEU A 151 16.38 19.73 -2.82
C LEU A 151 17.22 18.81 -1.94
N THR A 152 16.82 18.60 -0.68
CA THR A 152 17.52 17.70 0.26
C THR A 152 17.15 16.24 0.02
N GLN A 153 15.87 15.93 -0.21
CA GLN A 153 15.44 14.58 -0.58
C GLN A 153 16.00 14.14 -1.95
N GLY A 154 16.13 15.05 -2.92
CA GLY A 154 16.73 14.75 -4.23
C GLY A 154 18.24 14.48 -4.19
N GLN A 155 18.93 14.77 -3.09
CA GLN A 155 20.35 14.45 -2.87
C GLN A 155 20.57 13.15 -2.09
N ASP A 156 19.52 12.58 -1.50
CA ASP A 156 19.57 11.34 -0.71
C ASP A 156 19.32 10.09 -1.58
N LEU A 157 19.96 10.08 -2.77
CA LEU A 157 19.94 8.97 -3.73
C LEU A 157 21.35 8.43 -3.98
#